data_AF-A0A6I1GAH6-F1
#
_entry.id   AF-A0A6I1GAH6-F1
#
_cell.length_a   1.000
_cell.length_b   1.000
_cell.length_c   1.000
_cell.angle_alpha   90.00
_cell.angle_beta   90.00
_cell.angle_gamma   90.00
#
_symmetry.space_group_name_H-M   'P 1'
#
loop_
_entity.id
_entity.type
_entity.pdbx_description
1 polymer ?
#
loop_
_entity_poly.entity_id
_entity_poly.type
_entity_poly.pdbx_seq_one_letter_code
_entity_poly.pdbx_strand_id
1 'polypeptide(L)'
;MTDETASKNTEPMVMEFIDDLNPLVEIQPEATVSRTVMQVEGANVVLFSFDKGQELSEHTAAMPVLVQCLEGHLKVTGGGKTVDLKPGGILHFPTRLPHAVYAEEASKMMLIMMRR
;
A
#
# COMPACT_ATOMS: atom_id res chain seq x y z
N MET A 1 2.02 -6.66 -43.60
CA MET A 1 2.23 -5.40 -42.84
C MET A 1 0.91 -4.67 -42.84
N THR A 2 0.09 -4.93 -41.84
CA THR A 2 -1.12 -4.15 -41.55
C THR A 2 -0.97 -3.75 -40.10
N ASP A 3 -0.68 -2.48 -39.91
CA ASP A 3 -0.54 -1.81 -38.62
C ASP A 3 -1.96 -1.67 -38.05
N GLU A 4 -2.34 -2.57 -37.14
CA GLU A 4 -3.59 -2.45 -36.39
C GLU A 4 -3.43 -1.32 -35.39
N THR A 5 -4.04 -0.20 -35.73
CA THR A 5 -4.24 0.97 -34.88
C THR A 5 -4.74 0.56 -33.50
N ALA A 6 -3.85 0.58 -32.51
CA ALA A 6 -4.24 0.53 -31.11
C ALA A 6 -5.08 1.78 -30.81
N SER A 7 -6.40 1.59 -30.69
CA SER A 7 -7.32 2.57 -30.13
C SER A 7 -6.90 2.83 -28.69
N LYS A 8 -6.06 3.85 -28.48
CA LYS A 8 -5.85 4.43 -27.16
C LYS A 8 -7.18 5.08 -26.78
N ASN A 9 -7.91 4.47 -25.85
CA ASN A 9 -9.05 5.11 -25.20
C ASN A 9 -8.57 6.43 -24.59
N THR A 10 -8.81 7.53 -25.30
CA THR A 10 -8.69 8.91 -24.81
C THR A 10 -9.92 9.24 -23.98
N GLU A 11 -10.12 8.51 -22.88
CA GLU A 11 -10.92 9.05 -21.79
C GLU A 11 -10.18 10.30 -21.27
N PRO A 12 -10.86 11.44 -21.07
CA PRO A 12 -10.21 12.63 -20.57
C PRO A 12 -9.57 12.34 -19.21
N MET A 13 -8.32 12.76 -19.01
CA MET A 13 -7.64 12.70 -17.71
C MET A 13 -8.38 13.61 -16.73
N VAL A 14 -9.29 13.02 -15.96
CA VAL A 14 -10.09 13.70 -14.93
C VAL A 14 -9.51 13.44 -13.54
N MET A 15 -9.73 14.38 -12.63
CA MET A 15 -9.32 14.22 -11.23
C MET A 15 -10.18 13.14 -10.57
N GLU A 16 -9.52 12.14 -9.98
CA GLU A 16 -10.14 11.12 -9.14
C GLU A 16 -9.87 11.42 -7.66
N PHE A 17 -10.83 11.14 -6.78
CA PHE A 17 -10.69 11.32 -5.33
C PHE A 17 -11.48 10.26 -4.55
N ILE A 18 -11.09 10.05 -3.29
CA ILE A 18 -11.79 9.20 -2.31
C ILE A 18 -11.96 10.05 -1.05
N ASP A 19 -13.20 10.21 -0.57
CA ASP A 19 -13.50 11.05 0.59
C ASP A 19 -12.96 10.47 1.91
N ASP A 20 -13.04 9.15 2.07
CA ASP A 20 -12.57 8.44 3.27
C ASP A 20 -12.04 7.05 2.91
N LEU A 21 -10.81 6.76 3.33
CA LEU A 21 -10.15 5.47 3.13
C LEU A 21 -10.54 4.44 4.19
N ASN A 22 -10.91 4.87 5.40
CA ASN A 22 -11.15 3.98 6.54
C ASN A 22 -12.21 2.90 6.30
N PRO A 23 -13.39 3.18 5.71
CA PRO A 23 -14.43 2.16 5.50
C PRO A 23 -14.12 1.22 4.33
N LEU A 24 -13.06 1.48 3.56
CA LEU A 24 -12.76 0.69 2.38
C LEU A 24 -12.03 -0.61 2.71
N VAL A 25 -11.45 -0.73 3.90
CA VAL A 25 -10.86 -1.97 4.42
C VAL A 25 -11.21 -2.15 5.89
N GLU A 26 -11.70 -3.34 6.25
CA GLU A 26 -12.09 -3.66 7.62
C GLU A 26 -11.09 -4.62 8.25
N ILE A 27 -10.81 -4.43 9.54
CA ILE A 27 -10.03 -5.39 10.31
C ILE A 27 -10.87 -6.65 10.49
N GLN A 28 -10.29 -7.79 10.15
CA GLN A 28 -10.92 -9.10 10.30
C GLN A 28 -10.14 -9.90 11.34
N PRO A 29 -10.82 -10.64 12.25
CA PRO A 29 -10.15 -11.43 13.28
C PRO A 29 -9.12 -12.38 12.67
N GLU A 30 -7.93 -12.42 13.28
CA GLU A 30 -6.83 -13.33 12.93
C GLU A 30 -6.39 -13.25 11.45
N ALA A 31 -6.56 -12.09 10.81
CA ALA A 31 -6.32 -11.96 9.38
C ALA A 31 -5.57 -10.68 8.97
N THR A 32 -4.88 -10.79 7.84
CA THR A 32 -4.44 -9.66 7.03
C THR A 32 -5.32 -9.58 5.78
N VAL A 33 -5.97 -8.44 5.56
CA VAL A 33 -6.82 -8.21 4.38
C VAL A 33 -6.25 -7.05 3.57
N SER A 34 -6.34 -7.13 2.25
CA SER A 34 -5.94 -6.03 1.38
C SER A 34 -6.99 -5.72 0.32
N ARG A 35 -7.04 -4.46 -0.11
CA ARG A 35 -7.92 -3.98 -1.15
C ARG A 35 -7.22 -2.92 -1.99
N THR A 36 -7.17 -3.14 -3.30
CA THR A 36 -6.77 -2.06 -4.23
C THR A 36 -7.92 -1.06 -4.34
N VAL A 37 -7.64 0.22 -4.06
CA VAL A 37 -8.64 1.29 -4.05
C VAL A 37 -8.47 2.30 -5.17
N MET A 38 -7.27 2.36 -5.78
CA MET A 38 -6.99 3.25 -6.90
C MET A 38 -5.90 2.65 -7.81
N GLN A 39 -6.10 2.75 -9.12
CA GLN A 39 -5.13 2.38 -10.15
C GLN A 39 -5.08 3.49 -11.19
N VAL A 40 -4.12 4.39 -11.05
CA VAL A 40 -4.03 5.62 -11.84
C VAL A 40 -2.70 5.70 -12.59
N GLU A 41 -2.57 6.70 -13.45
CA GLU A 41 -1.31 6.99 -14.13
C GLU A 41 -0.20 7.22 -13.08
N GLY A 42 0.84 6.38 -13.11
CA GLY A 42 2.01 6.48 -12.23
C GLY A 42 1.87 5.87 -10.84
N ALA A 43 0.69 5.41 -10.39
CA ALA A 43 0.54 4.84 -9.07
C ALA A 43 -0.59 3.81 -8.93
N ASN A 44 -0.41 2.85 -8.02
CA ASN A 44 -1.55 2.15 -7.41
C ASN A 44 -1.60 2.43 -5.92
N VAL A 45 -2.80 2.51 -5.37
CA VAL A 45 -3.05 2.62 -3.94
C VAL A 45 -3.75 1.36 -3.47
N VAL A 46 -3.17 0.71 -2.47
CA VAL A 46 -3.69 -0.49 -1.83
C VAL A 46 -3.82 -0.22 -0.34
N LEU A 47 -4.98 -0.52 0.22
CA LEU A 47 -5.17 -0.51 1.67
C LEU A 47 -4.98 -1.91 2.22
N PHE A 48 -4.42 -1.99 3.42
CA PHE A 48 -4.30 -3.21 4.20
C PHE A 48 -4.94 -2.99 5.56
N SER A 49 -5.59 -4.01 6.08
CA SER A 49 -5.94 -4.13 7.50
C SER A 49 -5.26 -5.35 8.09
N PHE A 50 -4.93 -5.23 9.37
CA PHE A 50 -4.26 -6.24 10.16
C PHE A 50 -5.01 -6.37 11.48
N ASP A 51 -5.35 -7.58 11.87
CA ASP A 51 -5.61 -7.83 13.29
C ASP A 51 -4.29 -7.76 14.08
N LYS A 52 -4.40 -7.60 15.39
CA LYS A 52 -3.23 -7.60 16.28
C LYS A 52 -2.43 -8.90 16.12
N GLY A 53 -1.12 -8.78 15.99
CA GLY A 53 -0.18 -9.88 15.83
C GLY A 53 -0.07 -10.43 14.41
N GLN A 54 -0.86 -9.90 13.46
CA GLN A 54 -0.73 -10.25 12.05
C GLN A 54 0.45 -9.54 11.40
N GLU A 55 0.98 -10.13 10.33
CA GLU A 55 2.16 -9.61 9.64
C GLU A 55 2.11 -9.78 8.13
N LEU A 56 2.86 -8.92 7.45
CA LEU A 56 3.50 -9.26 6.19
C LEU A 56 4.93 -9.70 6.51
N SER A 57 5.18 -11.00 6.40
CA SER A 57 6.52 -11.55 6.55
C SER A 57 7.50 -10.92 5.55
N GLU A 58 8.80 -11.10 5.77
CA GLU A 58 9.83 -10.44 4.96
C GLU A 58 9.65 -10.69 3.45
N HIS A 59 9.59 -9.61 2.69
CA HIS A 59 9.44 -9.65 1.25
C HIS A 59 10.11 -8.43 0.61
N THR A 60 10.02 -8.34 -0.72
CA THR A 60 10.54 -7.21 -1.49
C THR A 60 9.50 -6.70 -2.47
N ALA A 61 9.52 -5.39 -2.76
CA ALA A 61 8.74 -4.80 -3.83
C ALA A 61 9.59 -4.60 -5.10
N ALA A 62 9.03 -4.89 -6.27
CA ALA A 62 9.72 -4.72 -7.56
C ALA A 62 9.88 -3.25 -7.99
N MET A 63 9.24 -2.33 -7.28
CA MET A 63 9.25 -0.88 -7.51
C MET A 63 9.33 -0.13 -6.18
N PRO A 64 9.69 1.16 -6.18
CA PRO A 64 9.67 1.96 -4.97
C PRO A 64 8.24 2.08 -4.44
N VAL A 65 8.09 2.11 -3.11
CA VAL A 65 6.78 2.22 -2.46
C VAL A 65 6.81 3.22 -1.31
N LEU A 66 5.66 3.84 -1.05
CA LEU A 66 5.37 4.55 0.19
C LEU A 66 4.40 3.72 1.03
N VAL A 67 4.63 3.68 2.34
CA VAL A 67 3.77 3.01 3.31
C VAL A 67 3.37 4.04 4.36
N GLN A 68 2.06 4.24 4.57
CA GLN A 68 1.53 5.14 5.58
C GLN A 68 0.64 4.37 6.56
N CYS A 69 0.83 4.58 7.86
CA CYS A 69 -0.12 4.07 8.86
C CYS A 69 -1.30 5.02 8.98
N LEU A 70 -2.51 4.49 8.83
CA LEU A 70 -3.77 5.23 8.93
C LEU A 70 -4.38 5.09 10.33
N GLU A 71 -4.28 3.90 10.92
CA GLU A 71 -4.83 3.54 12.22
C GLU A 71 -3.93 2.47 12.88
N GLY A 72 -3.91 2.43 14.21
CA GLY A 72 -3.20 1.42 15.00
C GLY A 72 -1.70 1.69 15.16
N HIS A 73 -0.91 0.62 15.25
CA HIS A 73 0.54 0.69 15.45
C HIS A 73 1.21 -0.48 14.74
N LEU A 74 2.02 -0.14 13.73
CA LEU A 74 2.81 -1.10 12.95
C LEU A 74 4.27 -1.01 13.35
N LYS A 75 4.91 -2.16 13.57
CA LYS A 75 6.36 -2.28 13.64
C LYS A 75 6.87 -2.69 12.28
N VAL A 76 7.68 -1.83 11.66
CA VAL A 76 8.16 -2.01 10.29
C VAL A 76 9.67 -2.19 10.31
N THR A 77 10.17 -3.27 9.72
CA THR A 77 11.61 -3.60 9.68
C THR A 77 12.10 -3.63 8.24
N GLY A 78 13.24 -3.00 7.97
CA GLY A 78 13.88 -3.01 6.66
C GLY A 78 15.20 -2.23 6.67
N GLY A 79 16.17 -2.66 5.85
CA GLY A 79 17.47 -1.99 5.77
C GLY A 79 18.25 -1.95 7.09
N GLY A 80 18.11 -2.98 7.93
CA GLY A 80 18.77 -3.07 9.23
C GLY A 80 18.19 -2.16 10.32
N LYS A 81 17.03 -1.53 10.08
CA LYS A 81 16.32 -0.68 11.03
C LYS A 81 14.90 -1.18 11.26
N THR A 82 14.43 -1.04 12.49
CA THR A 82 13.01 -1.18 12.84
C THR A 82 12.45 0.18 13.23
N VAL A 83 11.22 0.46 12.80
CA VAL A 83 10.49 1.71 13.06
C VAL A 83 9.11 1.37 13.61
N ASP A 84 8.73 2.03 14.71
CA ASP A 84 7.35 2.11 15.19
C ASP A 84 6.58 3.12 14.35
N LEU A 85 5.82 2.63 13.37
CA LEU A 85 4.98 3.43 12.49
C LEU A 85 3.58 3.59 13.11
N LYS A 86 3.29 4.82 13.53
CA LYS A 86 2.03 5.23 14.16
C LYS A 86 1.15 6.02 13.18
N PRO A 87 -0.14 6.28 13.49
CA PRO A 87 -1.06 6.93 12.56
C PRO A 87 -0.53 8.29 12.09
N GLY A 88 -0.61 8.54 10.78
CA GLY A 88 -0.03 9.70 10.12
C GLY A 88 1.46 9.55 9.74
N GLY A 89 2.17 8.57 10.30
CA GLY A 89 3.56 8.27 9.93
C GLY A 89 3.67 7.63 8.55
N ILE A 90 4.77 7.93 7.85
CA ILE A 90 5.04 7.44 6.48
C ILE A 90 6.46 6.91 6.37
N LEU A 91 6.64 5.87 5.54
CA LEU A 91 7.91 5.25 5.20
C LEU A 91 8.06 5.13 3.69
N HIS A 92 9.30 5.12 3.24
CA HIS A 92 9.66 4.83 1.86
C HIS A 92 10.56 3.61 1.81
N PHE A 93 10.25 2.68 0.91
CA PHE A 93 11.15 1.59 0.55
C PHE A 93 11.61 1.77 -0.90
N PRO A 94 12.94 1.81 -1.15
CA PRO A 94 13.43 1.73 -2.51
C PRO A 94 13.19 0.32 -3.08
N THR A 95 13.31 0.22 -4.40
CA THR A 95 13.15 -1.05 -5.13
C THR A 95 13.98 -2.16 -4.51
N ARG A 96 13.36 -3.33 -4.32
CA ARG A 96 13.97 -4.58 -3.87
C ARG A 96 14.63 -4.55 -2.49
N LEU A 97 14.44 -3.51 -1.67
CA LEU A 97 14.86 -3.56 -0.27
C LEU A 97 13.99 -4.59 0.49
N PRO A 98 14.57 -5.61 1.15
CA PRO A 98 13.80 -6.51 2.00
C PRO A 98 13.18 -5.77 3.19
N HIS A 99 11.91 -6.04 3.45
CA HIS A 99 11.15 -5.45 4.56
C HIS A 99 10.03 -6.36 5.05
N ALA A 100 9.64 -6.16 6.31
CA ALA A 100 8.54 -6.83 6.99
C ALA A 100 7.68 -5.81 7.75
N VAL A 101 6.40 -6.12 7.92
CA VAL A 101 5.43 -5.30 8.65
C VAL A 101 4.72 -6.18 9.67
N TYR A 102 4.74 -5.80 10.94
CA TYR A 102 4.06 -6.50 12.02
C TYR A 102 3.08 -5.56 12.73
N ALA A 103 1.86 -6.02 13.01
CA ALA A 103 0.84 -5.25 13.69
C ALA A 103 0.91 -5.44 15.21
N GLU A 104 1.49 -4.46 15.93
CA GLU A 104 1.51 -4.44 17.40
C GLU A 104 0.10 -4.21 17.98
N GLU A 105 -0.71 -3.45 17.25
CA GLU A 105 -2.13 -3.22 17.47
C GLU A 105 -2.88 -3.52 16.17
N ALA A 106 -4.20 -3.77 16.27
CA ALA A 106 -5.03 -3.85 15.08
C ALA A 106 -4.91 -2.54 14.29
N SER A 107 -4.59 -2.63 13.00
CA SER A 107 -4.05 -1.51 12.23
C SER A 107 -4.59 -1.43 10.82
N LYS A 108 -4.62 -0.21 10.27
CA LYS A 108 -4.87 0.06 8.84
C LYS A 108 -3.68 0.78 8.22
N MET A 109 -3.32 0.37 7.02
CA MET A 109 -2.13 0.85 6.30
C MET A 109 -2.48 1.18 4.86
N MET A 110 -1.96 2.28 4.34
CA MET A 110 -1.96 2.58 2.91
C MET A 110 -0.58 2.28 2.30
N LEU A 111 -0.58 1.54 1.20
CA LEU A 111 0.57 1.29 0.34
C LEU A 111 0.36 2.03 -0.98
N ILE A 112 1.32 2.86 -1.36
CA ILE A 112 1.38 3.49 -2.68
C ILE A 112 2.54 2.89 -3.45
N MET A 113 2.23 2.20 -4.54
CA MET A 113 3.22 1.62 -5.45
C MET A 113 3.46 2.57 -6.61
N MET A 114 4.67 3.11 -6.73
CA MET A 114 5.03 4.07 -7.77
C MET A 114 5.43 3.32 -9.05
N ARG A 115 4.75 3.65 -10.16
CA ARG A 115 5.08 3.18 -11.50
C ARG A 115 5.84 4.28 -12.25
N ARG A 116 6.74 3.87 -13.14
CA ARG A 116 7.37 4.79 -14.10
C ARG A 116 6.46 5.03 -15.29
#